data_AF-A0A4Y4KLT6-F1
#
_entry.id   AF-A0A4Y4KLT6-F1
#
_cell.length_a   1.000
_cell.length_b   1.000
_cell.length_c   1.000
_cell.angle_alpha   90.00
_cell.angle_beta   90.00
_cell.angle_gamma   90.00
#
_symmetry.space_group_name_H-M   'P 1'
#
loop_
_entity.id
_entity.type
_entity.pdbx_description
1 polymer ?
#
loop_
_entity_poly.entity_id
_entity_poly.type
_entity_poly.pdbx_seq_one_letter_code
_entity_poly.pdbx_strand_id
1 'polypeptide(L)' 'MTSENVAEHEAVEAAAAVSAKAVDDQLIDELVSRAQAEGLQLTGEGGLLQQLTKRLLESALEGEITEGPTP' A
#
# COMPACT_ATOMS: atom_id res chain seq x y z
N MET A 1 -26.49 24.81 -2.36
CA MET A 1 -25.12 24.77 -1.79
C MET A 1 -24.76 23.40 -1.22
N THR A 2 -25.36 22.27 -1.66
CA THR A 2 -25.08 20.93 -1.09
C THR A 2 -25.23 19.80 -2.11
N SER A 3 -24.84 20.03 -3.37
CA SER A 3 -24.94 18.97 -4.40
C SER A 3 -23.60 18.57 -4.99
N GLU A 4 -22.54 19.36 -4.77
CA GLU A 4 -21.20 19.06 -5.30
C GLU A 4 -20.39 18.11 -4.38
N ASN A 5 -20.61 18.18 -3.05
CA ASN A 5 -19.84 17.43 -2.05
C ASN A 5 -20.16 15.91 -1.97
N VAL A 6 -21.28 15.44 -2.53
CA VAL A 6 -21.65 14.01 -2.45
C VAL A 6 -20.89 13.17 -3.49
N ALA A 7 -20.64 13.75 -4.69
CA ALA A 7 -19.95 13.06 -5.77
C ALA A 7 -18.45 12.88 -5.49
N GLU A 8 -17.82 13.82 -4.78
CA GLU A 8 -16.42 13.71 -4.36
C GLU A 8 -16.24 12.62 -3.29
N HIS A 9 -17.21 12.46 -2.38
CA HIS A 9 -17.16 11.44 -1.33
C HIS A 9 -17.30 10.01 -1.90
N GLU A 10 -18.20 9.79 -2.86
CA GLU A 10 -18.36 8.47 -3.53
C GLU A 10 -17.11 8.09 -4.35
N ALA A 11 -16.45 9.05 -5.01
CA ALA A 11 -15.25 8.78 -5.79
C ALA A 11 -14.04 8.40 -4.91
N VAL A 12 -13.90 9.05 -3.75
CA VAL A 12 -12.85 8.73 -2.77
C VAL A 12 -13.12 7.37 -2.12
N GLU A 13 -14.38 7.03 -1.84
CA GLU A 13 -14.77 5.75 -1.26
C GLU A 13 -14.59 4.59 -2.25
N ALA A 14 -14.92 4.80 -3.54
CA ALA A 14 -14.69 3.81 -4.59
C ALA A 14 -13.20 3.58 -4.87
N ALA A 15 -12.37 4.63 -4.87
CA ALA A 15 -10.92 4.50 -5.01
C ALA A 15 -10.28 3.78 -3.80
N ALA A 16 -10.75 4.09 -2.58
CA ALA A 16 -10.32 3.41 -1.36
C ALA A 16 -10.73 1.92 -1.37
N ALA A 17 -11.93 1.58 -1.87
CA ALA A 17 -12.38 0.20 -2.01
C ALA A 17 -11.57 -0.60 -3.06
N VAL A 18 -11.13 0.05 -4.15
CA VAL A 18 -10.25 -0.58 -5.14
C VAL A 18 -8.84 -0.80 -4.58
N SER A 19 -8.30 0.16 -3.81
CA SER A 19 -7.01 -0.01 -3.12
C SER A 19 -7.06 -1.04 -1.99
N ALA A 20 -8.17 -1.11 -1.25
CA ALA A 20 -8.38 -2.15 -0.22
C ALA A 20 -8.43 -3.56 -0.82
N LYS A 21 -8.78 -3.70 -2.11
CA LYS A 21 -8.75 -4.99 -2.80
C LYS A 21 -7.38 -5.36 -3.38
N ALA A 22 -6.42 -4.45 -3.39
CA ALA A 22 -5.06 -4.72 -3.88
C ALA A 22 -4.20 -5.46 -2.84
N VAL A 23 -4.58 -5.39 -1.57
CA VAL A 23 -3.92 -6.07 -0.45
C VAL A 23 -5.00 -6.76 0.37
N ASP A 24 -4.99 -8.08 0.40
CA ASP A 24 -5.98 -8.86 1.14
C ASP A 24 -5.88 -8.61 2.66
N ASP A 25 -7.02 -8.52 3.35
CA ASP A 25 -7.08 -8.29 4.81
C ASP A 25 -6.26 -9.31 5.61
N GLN A 26 -6.23 -10.57 5.16
CA GLN A 26 -5.42 -11.61 5.79
C GLN A 26 -3.91 -11.29 5.72
N LEU A 27 -3.44 -10.72 4.60
CA LEU A 27 -2.05 -10.32 4.45
C LEU A 27 -1.71 -9.14 5.37
N ILE A 28 -2.65 -8.22 5.58
CA ILE A 28 -2.50 -7.13 6.54
C ILE A 28 -2.33 -7.70 7.96
N ASP A 29 -3.19 -8.65 8.36
CA ASP A 29 -3.12 -9.29 9.68
C ASP A 29 -1.82 -10.05 9.91
N GLU A 30 -1.33 -10.77 8.90
CA GLU A 30 -0.05 -11.48 8.95
C GLU A 30 1.13 -10.51 9.11
N LEU A 31 1.14 -9.42 8.34
CA LEU A 31 2.17 -8.38 8.41
C LEU A 31 2.19 -7.69 9.78
N VAL A 32 1.01 -7.37 10.33
CA VAL A 32 0.87 -6.77 11.66
C VAL A 32 1.34 -7.75 12.75
N SER A 33 0.91 -9.01 12.68
CA SER A 33 1.35 -10.06 13.63
C SER A 33 2.86 -10.24 13.63
N ARG A 34 3.47 -10.25 12.44
CA ARG A 34 4.91 -10.37 12.29
C ARG A 34 5.66 -9.18 12.89
N ALA A 35 5.22 -7.95 12.59
CA ALA A 35 5.85 -6.76 13.16
C ALA A 35 5.77 -6.77 14.69
N GLN A 36 4.64 -7.18 15.27
CA GLN A 36 4.51 -7.32 16.72
C GLN A 36 5.42 -8.40 17.30
N ALA A 37 5.53 -9.57 16.64
CA ALA A 37 6.43 -10.64 17.07
C ALA A 37 7.91 -10.23 17.01
N GLU A 38 8.28 -9.36 16.07
CA GLU A 38 9.63 -8.81 15.92
C GLU A 38 9.88 -7.54 16.75
N GLY A 39 8.88 -7.05 17.51
CA GLY A 39 8.99 -5.82 18.31
C GLY A 39 9.10 -4.55 17.46
N LEU A 40 8.63 -4.62 16.22
CA LEU A 40 8.78 -3.61 15.18
C LEU A 40 7.56 -2.68 15.18
N GLN A 41 7.80 -1.36 15.12
CA GLN A 41 6.71 -0.40 15.00
C GLN A 41 6.04 -0.52 13.63
N LEU A 42 4.73 -0.35 13.56
CA LEU A 42 4.00 -0.39 12.28
C LEU A 42 4.35 0.83 11.40
N THR A 43 4.53 1.98 12.03
CA THR A 43 4.83 3.28 11.42
C THR A 43 6.06 3.91 12.06
N GLY A 44 6.60 4.96 11.45
CA GLY A 44 7.75 5.69 11.99
C GLY A 44 9.08 5.21 11.40
N GLU A 45 10.18 5.80 11.86
CA GLU A 45 11.52 5.49 11.38
C GLU A 45 11.89 4.04 11.74
N GLY A 46 12.33 3.28 10.74
CA GLY A 46 12.61 1.84 10.87
C GLY A 46 11.36 0.97 10.98
N GLY A 47 10.15 1.55 10.92
CA GLY A 47 8.90 0.81 11.02
C GLY A 47 8.58 -0.06 9.80
N LEU A 48 7.64 -0.99 9.97
CA LEU A 48 7.24 -1.96 8.95
C LEU A 48 6.84 -1.28 7.63
N LEU A 49 5.97 -0.27 7.68
CA LEU A 49 5.50 0.41 6.47
C LEU A 49 6.63 1.12 5.72
N GLN A 50 7.60 1.70 6.43
CA GLN A 50 8.75 2.34 5.79
C GLN A 50 9.61 1.30 5.07
N GLN A 51 9.87 0.15 5.71
CA GLN A 51 10.64 -0.94 5.10
C GLN A 51 9.92 -1.54 3.90
N LEU A 52 8.60 -1.77 3.99
CA LEU A 52 7.78 -2.25 2.88
C LEU A 52 7.79 -1.27 1.71
N THR A 53 7.59 0.02 1.98
CA THR A 53 7.61 1.07 0.94
C THR A 53 8.96 1.13 0.26
N LYS A 54 10.06 1.08 1.03
CA LYS A 54 11.41 1.05 0.47
C LYS A 54 11.60 -0.15 -0.45
N ARG A 55 11.26 -1.35 0.02
CA ARG A 55 11.39 -2.57 -0.78
C ARG A 55 10.52 -2.54 -2.03
N LEU A 56 9.31 -1.98 -1.95
CA LEU A 56 8.42 -1.82 -3.09
C LEU A 56 9.03 -0.89 -4.16
N LEU A 57 9.60 0.25 -3.74
CA LEU A 57 10.29 1.17 -4.64
C LEU A 57 11.55 0.54 -5.27
N GLU A 58 12.33 -0.19 -4.48
CA GLU A 58 13.50 -0.93 -4.96
C GLU A 58 13.08 -2.01 -5.97
N SER A 59 12.00 -2.74 -5.70
CA SER A 59 11.47 -3.79 -6.59
C SER A 59 10.91 -3.20 -7.89
N ALA A 60 10.24 -2.04 -7.82
CA ALA A 60 9.75 -1.35 -9.01
C ALA A 60 10.92 -0.88 -9.89
N LEU A 61 11.98 -0.37 -9.26
CA LEU A 61 13.19 0.04 -9.97
C LEU A 61 13.94 -1.15 -10.60
N GLU A 62 14.03 -2.29 -9.92
CA GLU A 62 14.58 -3.52 -10.50
C GLU A 62 13.68 -4.11 -11.60
N GLY A 63 12.37 -4.05 -11.42
CA GLY A 63 11.37 -4.51 -12.38
C GLY A 63 11.43 -3.77 -13.71
N GLU A 64 11.55 -2.44 -13.69
CA GLU A 64 11.74 -1.59 -14.87
C GLU A 64 13.03 -1.90 -15.63
N ILE A 65 14.08 -2.39 -14.96
CA ILE A 65 15.34 -2.81 -15.60
C ILE A 65 15.18 -4.18 -16.27
N THR A 66 14.32 -5.06 -15.72
CA THR A 66 14.01 -6.37 -16.34
C THR A 66 12.93 -6.30 -17.43
N GLU A 67 12.06 -5.30 -17.40
CA GLU A 67 11.05 -5.00 -18.41
C GLU A 67 11.52 -3.83 -19.30
N GLY A 68 12.73 -3.95 -19.84
CA GLY A 68 13.21 -3.09 -20.93
C GLY A 68 12.39 -3.31 -22.21
N PRO A 69 12.30 -2.30 -23.11
CA PRO A 69 11.29 -2.25 -24.17
C PRO A 69 11.32 -3.54 -25.01
N THR A 70 10.18 -4.23 -25.02
CA THR A 70 9.92 -5.33 -25.95
C THR A 70 10.18 -4.87 -27.39
N PRO A 71 10.92 -5.65 -28.21
CA PRO A 71 11.25 -5.30 -29.60
C PRO A 71 10.03 -5.27 -30.53
#